data_AF-A0A3A0FU89-F1
#
_entry.id   AF-A0A3A0FU89-F1
#
_cell.length_a   1.000
_cell.length_b   1.000
_cell.length_c   1.000
_cell.angle_alpha   90.00
_cell.angle_beta   90.00
_cell.angle_gamma   90.00
#
_symmetry.space_group_name_H-M   'P 1'
#
loop_
_entity.id
_entity.type
_entity.pdbx_description
1 polymer ?
#
loop_
_entity_poly.entity_id
_entity_poly.type
_entity_poly.pdbx_seq_one_letter_code
_entity_poly.pdbx_strand_id
1 'polypeptide(L)'
;MPPSPSRIRAIGVHASCPARAAASPPRAARCVRDCSIAERTLRRACSADRTRSARRLHPTRARGRARGFTMRRIATLAALLACAGWIDAPAARAQDAADGGAWALPPAGSCEATSVRGVDGDARGFPFRSGDAVTPERLAALARFLPRPVWEQREAFFFEGMQLEIGPCFRDYSPPPFYQEATARSRAQLTSEGGLDGYQAGLPFPPASIARDDPQAAAKWAWNAAFRYQGAGFRGKFRLVDLTEGSDSAEPYEGEIFKIYLTHRADLDGGAVENTKGDDVWVAGGNFTAPYNARDFAWRQFRSADALRDADQTDDLRAYVPQLRRVRRLPAANVDGVFVPAFSVGAVPDQQLAAPVGGGVPSVGGVGLGSGGGAASGGGTGAGASSMGGTPVTVGGDVEGARTGFEGLAFRPNLWEWRLVGVEDVLAPINVARPFYPENPNRNFGPSGLSLADRWDLRRAIVLEAKRRPESREAERGGPANSNRRLWYFDLQTLTPLYSIDLGADGATAGVAIHAGRWSEDRPDYPRWPDDPNRPVRVVDSVAAVYATPGGRGSWRRESSGFVSTPPPAKELAHMQSITSIEQGR
;
A
#
# COMPACT_ATOMS: atom_id res chain seq x y z
N MET A 1 -43.74 -5.59 39.89
CA MET A 1 -44.60 -4.61 39.20
C MET A 1 -43.87 -3.27 39.19
N PRO A 2 -43.67 -2.64 38.02
CA PRO A 2 -42.77 -1.50 37.85
C PRO A 2 -43.47 -0.17 38.15
N PRO A 3 -42.74 0.88 38.57
CA PRO A 3 -43.26 2.24 38.59
C PRO A 3 -43.16 2.93 37.22
N SER A 4 -44.20 3.72 36.95
CA SER A 4 -44.55 4.44 35.72
C SER A 4 -43.63 5.64 35.40
N PRO A 5 -43.50 6.08 34.13
CA PRO A 5 -42.52 7.08 33.71
C PRO A 5 -43.04 8.54 33.79
N SER A 6 -42.11 9.44 34.11
CA SER A 6 -42.28 10.89 34.16
C SER A 6 -42.20 11.54 32.76
N ARG A 7 -43.16 12.42 32.48
CA ARG A 7 -43.29 13.23 31.27
C ARG A 7 -42.28 14.39 31.24
N ILE A 8 -41.53 14.56 30.16
CA ILE A 8 -40.77 15.78 29.86
C ILE A 8 -41.51 16.57 28.76
N ARG A 9 -41.73 17.85 29.04
CA ARG A 9 -42.44 18.83 28.20
C ARG A 9 -41.56 19.34 27.04
N ALA A 10 -42.20 19.56 25.90
CA ALA A 10 -41.68 20.25 24.74
C ALA A 10 -41.47 21.76 25.01
N ILE A 11 -40.37 22.31 24.49
CA ILE A 11 -40.11 23.76 24.45
C ILE A 11 -40.39 24.24 23.03
N GLY A 12 -41.30 25.21 22.93
CA GLY A 12 -41.74 25.84 21.70
C GLY A 12 -40.82 26.94 21.20
N VAL A 13 -40.86 27.11 19.88
CA VAL A 13 -40.18 28.11 19.05
C VAL A 13 -40.83 29.49 19.24
N HIS A 14 -40.02 30.55 19.39
CA HIS A 14 -40.48 31.92 19.21
C HIS A 14 -39.63 32.64 18.17
N ALA A 15 -40.32 33.11 17.13
CA ALA A 15 -39.82 34.04 16.12
C ALA A 15 -40.05 35.49 16.57
N SER A 16 -39.14 36.39 16.22
CA SER A 16 -39.42 37.82 16.12
C SER A 16 -38.35 38.54 15.30
N CYS A 17 -38.78 39.16 14.20
CA CYS A 17 -38.15 40.28 13.50
C CYS A 17 -38.79 41.58 14.03
N PRO A 18 -38.12 42.75 14.01
CA PRO A 18 -38.52 43.75 13.01
C PRO A 18 -37.45 44.75 12.49
N ALA A 19 -37.66 45.14 11.22
CA ALA A 19 -37.72 46.49 10.60
C ALA A 19 -36.63 47.60 10.76
N ARG A 20 -35.99 47.91 9.62
CA ARG A 20 -35.78 49.19 8.87
C ARG A 20 -35.79 50.58 9.55
N ALA A 21 -34.76 51.38 9.20
CA ALA A 21 -34.79 52.76 8.62
C ALA A 21 -33.33 53.25 8.38
N ALA A 22 -32.94 54.32 7.66
CA ALA A 22 -33.14 54.88 6.31
C ALA A 22 -32.35 56.23 6.27
N ALA A 23 -31.64 56.54 5.16
CA ALA A 23 -31.08 57.86 4.73
C ALA A 23 -29.95 58.53 5.58
N SER A 24 -28.96 59.30 5.11
CA SER A 24 -28.42 59.78 3.82
C SER A 24 -27.05 60.51 4.05
N PRO A 25 -26.25 60.88 3.02
CA PRO A 25 -24.84 61.40 3.06
C PRO A 25 -24.79 62.96 3.05
N PRO A 26 -23.71 63.74 2.68
CA PRO A 26 -22.36 63.44 2.14
C PRO A 26 -21.18 64.35 2.64
N ARG A 27 -19.94 64.12 2.13
CA ARG A 27 -19.02 65.19 1.66
C ARG A 27 -17.78 64.67 0.92
N ALA A 28 -17.32 65.47 -0.04
CA ALA A 28 -16.40 65.16 -1.12
C ALA A 28 -15.00 65.81 -0.97
N ALA A 29 -14.12 65.39 -1.89
CA ALA A 29 -13.04 66.14 -2.56
C ALA A 29 -11.57 66.03 -2.07
N ARG A 30 -10.74 65.37 -2.89
CA ARG A 30 -9.41 65.77 -3.45
C ARG A 30 -8.84 64.53 -4.17
N CYS A 31 -8.87 64.37 -5.50
CA CYS A 31 -8.29 65.12 -6.63
C CYS A 31 -6.76 65.00 -6.78
N VAL A 32 -6.37 64.44 -7.94
CA VAL A 32 -5.12 64.54 -8.71
C VAL A 32 -3.92 63.65 -8.32
N ARG A 33 -3.66 62.60 -9.13
CA ARG A 33 -2.48 62.48 -10.03
C ARG A 33 -2.48 61.13 -10.76
N ASP A 34 -2.96 61.14 -12.00
CA ASP A 34 -2.55 60.20 -13.04
C ASP A 34 -1.45 60.88 -13.86
N CYS A 35 -0.32 60.20 -14.04
CA CYS A 35 0.61 60.48 -15.13
C CYS A 35 1.48 59.25 -15.43
N SER A 36 1.31 58.74 -16.65
CA SER A 36 2.29 58.05 -17.51
C SER A 36 2.96 56.75 -17.04
N ILE A 37 2.44 55.61 -17.51
CA ILE A 37 3.30 54.48 -17.94
C ILE A 37 2.81 54.01 -19.32
N ALA A 38 3.31 54.70 -20.34
CA ALA A 38 3.44 54.18 -21.70
C ALA A 38 4.90 54.43 -22.11
N GLU A 39 5.44 53.55 -22.96
CA GLU A 39 6.83 53.54 -23.48
C GLU A 39 7.91 52.93 -22.58
N ARG A 40 8.13 51.61 -22.74
CA ARG A 40 9.47 51.02 -22.90
C ARG A 40 9.37 49.56 -23.35
N THR A 41 9.03 49.38 -24.62
CA THR A 41 9.31 48.15 -25.37
C THR A 41 10.03 48.59 -26.64
N LEU A 42 11.11 47.89 -27.00
CA LEU A 42 12.11 48.22 -28.04
C LEU A 42 13.34 49.00 -27.54
N ARG A 43 14.32 48.27 -27.02
CA ARG A 43 15.76 48.45 -27.33
C ARG A 43 16.55 47.34 -26.66
N ARG A 44 16.98 46.35 -27.45
CA ARG A 44 18.30 45.69 -27.47
C ARG A 44 18.21 44.32 -28.14
N ALA A 45 18.18 44.36 -29.46
CA ALA A 45 18.85 43.36 -30.27
C ALA A 45 20.32 43.80 -30.45
N CYS A 46 21.21 42.83 -30.71
CA CYS A 46 22.63 42.95 -31.01
C CYS A 46 23.60 43.18 -29.83
N SER A 47 24.09 42.08 -29.27
CA SER A 47 25.53 41.86 -29.12
C SER A 47 25.79 40.35 -29.08
N ALA A 48 26.50 39.89 -30.09
CA ALA A 48 26.87 38.52 -30.30
C ALA A 48 28.04 38.09 -29.41
N ASP A 49 28.15 36.77 -29.27
CA ASP A 49 29.39 35.99 -29.38
C ASP A 49 30.16 35.58 -28.11
N ARG A 50 30.61 34.32 -28.16
CA ARG A 50 31.56 33.59 -27.28
C ARG A 50 30.99 33.11 -25.93
N THR A 51 30.73 31.82 -25.74
CA THR A 51 31.75 30.76 -25.68
C THR A 51 31.12 29.37 -25.79
N ARG A 52 31.55 28.60 -26.80
CA ARG A 52 31.34 27.15 -26.89
C ARG A 52 32.21 26.47 -25.85
N SER A 53 31.61 25.70 -24.93
CA SER A 53 32.33 24.70 -24.14
C SER A 53 31.97 23.31 -24.62
N ALA A 54 32.98 22.61 -25.11
CA ALA A 54 32.91 21.30 -25.73
C ALA A 54 32.62 20.20 -24.70
N ARG A 55 31.49 19.51 -24.82
CA ARG A 55 31.31 18.18 -24.21
C ARG A 55 31.97 17.13 -25.09
N ARG A 56 32.96 16.47 -24.52
CA ARG A 56 33.67 15.31 -25.07
C ARG A 56 32.69 14.17 -25.28
N LEU A 57 32.53 13.75 -26.53
CA LEU A 57 31.91 12.48 -26.89
C LEU A 57 32.98 11.39 -26.75
N HIS A 58 32.66 10.34 -26.00
CA HIS A 58 33.46 9.12 -25.94
C HIS A 58 33.37 8.35 -27.28
N PRO A 59 34.47 7.81 -27.81
CA PRO A 59 34.43 7.01 -29.04
C PRO A 59 33.97 5.59 -28.74
N THR A 60 32.86 5.20 -29.36
CA THR A 60 32.41 3.81 -29.49
C THR A 60 33.38 3.05 -30.38
N ARG A 61 34.06 2.05 -29.80
CA ARG A 61 34.89 1.06 -30.52
C ARG A 61 34.01 0.18 -31.39
N ALA A 62 34.06 0.39 -32.71
CA ALA A 62 33.63 -0.58 -33.69
C ALA A 62 34.60 -1.77 -33.71
N ARG A 63 34.11 -2.98 -33.42
CA ARG A 63 34.79 -4.23 -33.73
C ARG A 63 34.13 -4.84 -34.96
N GLY A 64 34.78 -4.70 -36.10
CA GLY A 64 34.56 -5.58 -37.24
C GLY A 64 35.26 -6.92 -37.00
N ARG A 65 34.56 -8.02 -37.22
CA ARG A 65 35.16 -9.27 -37.69
C ARG A 65 34.13 -10.07 -38.49
N ALA A 66 34.33 -10.05 -39.80
CA ALA A 66 33.75 -10.98 -40.74
C ALA A 66 34.26 -12.41 -40.45
N ARG A 67 33.35 -13.38 -40.46
CA ARG A 67 33.62 -14.74 -40.94
C ARG A 67 32.35 -15.25 -41.60
N GLY A 68 32.48 -15.59 -42.89
CA GLY A 68 31.41 -16.11 -43.71
C GLY A 68 31.01 -17.52 -43.28
N PHE A 69 29.74 -17.83 -43.52
CA PHE A 69 29.27 -19.20 -43.64
C PHE A 69 28.40 -19.29 -44.89
N THR A 70 28.86 -20.15 -45.79
CA THR A 70 28.27 -20.57 -47.06
C THR A 70 26.89 -21.19 -46.88
N MET A 71 25.93 -20.71 -47.67
CA MET A 71 24.69 -21.41 -48.00
C MET A 71 25.01 -22.74 -48.72
N ARG A 72 24.48 -23.85 -48.21
CA ARG A 72 24.06 -24.98 -49.05
C ARG A 72 22.78 -25.59 -48.47
N ARG A 73 21.69 -25.39 -49.23
CA ARG A 73 20.62 -26.34 -49.58
C ARG A 73 20.30 -27.43 -48.54
N ILE A 74 19.11 -27.38 -47.95
CA ILE A 74 18.10 -28.46 -47.96
C ILE A 74 16.74 -27.77 -47.73
N ALA A 75 15.97 -27.66 -48.81
CA ALA A 75 14.52 -27.54 -48.76
C ALA A 75 13.95 -28.93 -49.02
N THR A 76 12.65 -29.09 -48.73
CA THR A 76 11.77 -30.22 -49.10
C THR A 76 11.70 -31.37 -48.08
N LEU A 77 10.87 -31.23 -47.02
CA LEU A 77 9.86 -32.25 -46.60
C LEU A 77 9.02 -31.91 -45.33
N ALA A 78 8.70 -30.64 -45.02
CA ALA A 78 7.92 -30.31 -43.82
C ALA A 78 6.77 -29.30 -44.06
N ALA A 79 6.16 -29.33 -45.25
CA ALA A 79 5.14 -28.36 -45.66
C ALA A 79 3.75 -28.97 -45.96
N LEU A 80 3.49 -30.24 -45.61
CA LEU A 80 2.21 -30.91 -45.93
C LEU A 80 1.46 -31.56 -44.74
N LEU A 81 1.87 -31.30 -43.49
CA LEU A 81 1.17 -31.78 -42.29
C LEU A 81 0.73 -30.67 -41.31
N ALA A 82 0.79 -29.40 -41.71
CA ALA A 82 0.51 -28.25 -40.83
C ALA A 82 -0.79 -27.46 -41.16
N CYS A 83 -1.62 -27.91 -42.11
CA CYS A 83 -2.74 -27.10 -42.62
C CYS A 83 -4.16 -27.67 -42.37
N ALA A 84 -4.35 -28.66 -41.50
CA ALA A 84 -5.67 -29.32 -41.35
C ALA A 84 -6.18 -29.47 -39.89
N GLY A 85 -5.87 -28.55 -38.98
CA GLY A 85 -6.32 -28.68 -37.58
C GLY A 85 -6.52 -27.39 -36.77
N TRP A 86 -6.64 -26.22 -37.41
CA TRP A 86 -6.71 -24.92 -36.71
C TRP A 86 -7.93 -24.08 -37.11
N ILE A 87 -9.09 -24.71 -37.32
CA ILE A 87 -10.35 -23.99 -37.49
C ILE A 87 -11.38 -24.71 -36.61
N ASP A 88 -11.79 -24.01 -35.54
CA ASP A 88 -12.91 -24.29 -34.61
C ASP A 88 -12.51 -24.29 -33.12
N ALA A 89 -12.08 -23.13 -32.61
CA ALA A 89 -12.05 -22.84 -31.16
C ALA A 89 -12.59 -21.46 -30.71
N PRO A 90 -13.28 -20.61 -31.52
CA PRO A 90 -13.81 -19.35 -30.98
C PRO A 90 -15.16 -19.52 -30.24
N ALA A 91 -15.96 -20.54 -30.56
CA ALA A 91 -17.32 -20.67 -30.00
C ALA A 91 -17.35 -21.12 -28.53
N ALA A 92 -16.47 -22.06 -28.12
CA ALA A 92 -16.45 -22.57 -26.75
C ALA A 92 -16.03 -21.51 -25.71
N ARG A 93 -15.14 -20.58 -26.09
CA ARG A 93 -14.70 -19.48 -25.19
C ARG A 93 -15.78 -18.43 -24.91
N ALA A 94 -16.77 -18.30 -25.79
CA ALA A 94 -17.84 -17.31 -25.62
C ALA A 94 -18.89 -17.76 -24.58
N GLN A 95 -19.07 -19.07 -24.39
CA GLN A 95 -20.03 -19.62 -23.42
C GLN A 95 -19.50 -19.60 -21.98
N ASP A 96 -18.21 -19.88 -21.77
CA ASP A 96 -17.56 -19.72 -20.45
C ASP A 96 -17.65 -18.26 -19.95
N ALA A 97 -17.71 -17.28 -20.85
CA ALA A 97 -17.89 -15.87 -20.49
C ALA A 97 -19.34 -15.53 -20.08
N ALA A 98 -20.34 -16.26 -20.58
CA ALA A 98 -21.74 -16.04 -20.27
C ALA A 98 -22.16 -16.67 -18.92
N ASP A 99 -21.53 -17.78 -18.54
CA ASP A 99 -21.79 -18.48 -17.27
C ASP A 99 -20.99 -17.91 -16.08
N GLY A 100 -20.47 -16.68 -16.22
CA GLY A 100 -19.70 -15.97 -15.18
C GLY A 100 -18.22 -16.37 -15.12
N GLY A 101 -17.79 -17.37 -15.87
CA GLY A 101 -16.40 -17.81 -15.98
C GLY A 101 -15.78 -18.29 -14.66
N ALA A 102 -14.49 -18.62 -14.73
CA ALA A 102 -13.69 -19.08 -13.58
C ALA A 102 -13.62 -18.06 -12.42
N TRP A 103 -14.04 -16.81 -12.66
CA TRP A 103 -13.96 -15.68 -11.74
C TRP A 103 -15.34 -15.10 -11.37
N ALA A 104 -16.41 -15.88 -11.57
CA ALA A 104 -17.76 -15.43 -11.26
C ALA A 104 -17.87 -14.95 -9.82
N LEU A 105 -18.43 -13.75 -9.62
CA LEU A 105 -18.85 -13.30 -8.31
C LEU A 105 -20.26 -13.85 -8.02
N PRO A 106 -20.54 -14.33 -6.81
CA PRO A 106 -21.92 -14.64 -6.42
C PRO A 106 -22.79 -13.39 -6.47
N PRO A 107 -24.12 -13.51 -6.68
CA PRO A 107 -25.02 -12.38 -6.65
C PRO A 107 -24.93 -11.62 -5.33
N ALA A 108 -24.96 -10.29 -5.40
CA ALA A 108 -24.94 -9.45 -4.20
C ALA A 108 -26.12 -9.81 -3.27
N GLY A 109 -25.82 -10.08 -2.00
CA GLY A 109 -26.78 -10.47 -0.97
C GLY A 109 -27.11 -11.96 -0.89
N SER A 110 -26.61 -12.83 -1.78
CA SER A 110 -27.02 -14.24 -1.78
C SER A 110 -26.58 -15.03 -0.55
N CYS A 111 -25.44 -14.65 0.07
CA CYS A 111 -24.79 -15.43 1.14
C CYS A 111 -24.50 -16.90 0.75
N GLU A 112 -24.52 -17.23 -0.54
CA GLU A 112 -24.23 -18.56 -1.05
C GLU A 112 -22.72 -18.71 -1.21
N ALA A 113 -22.04 -19.12 -0.14
CA ALA A 113 -20.63 -19.48 -0.20
C ALA A 113 -20.49 -20.82 -0.95
N THR A 114 -19.82 -20.81 -2.10
CA THR A 114 -19.61 -21.99 -2.94
C THR A 114 -18.16 -22.45 -3.00
N SER A 115 -17.23 -21.63 -2.50
CA SER A 115 -15.80 -21.88 -2.63
C SER A 115 -15.09 -21.82 -1.28
N VAL A 116 -15.32 -22.81 -0.42
CA VAL A 116 -14.67 -22.88 0.90
C VAL A 116 -13.58 -23.95 0.87
N ARG A 117 -12.34 -23.57 1.19
CA ARG A 117 -11.19 -24.48 1.11
C ARG A 117 -11.28 -25.59 2.16
N GLY A 118 -10.93 -26.82 1.75
CA GLY A 118 -10.75 -27.95 2.67
C GLY A 118 -12.04 -28.60 3.15
N VAL A 119 -13.16 -28.36 2.45
CA VAL A 119 -14.42 -29.03 2.72
C VAL A 119 -14.85 -29.80 1.47
N ASP A 120 -14.55 -31.09 1.45
CA ASP A 120 -15.09 -32.04 0.48
C ASP A 120 -16.47 -32.49 0.99
N GLY A 121 -17.55 -32.18 0.25
CA GLY A 121 -18.91 -32.65 0.54
C GLY A 121 -19.96 -31.53 0.62
N ASP A 122 -21.24 -31.93 0.74
CA ASP A 122 -22.49 -31.12 0.82
C ASP A 122 -22.50 -30.13 2.01
N ALA A 123 -21.52 -29.23 2.02
CA ALA A 123 -21.30 -28.27 3.07
C ALA A 123 -22.39 -27.20 3.00
N ARG A 124 -23.40 -27.41 3.83
CA ARG A 124 -24.38 -26.41 4.30
C ARG A 124 -23.75 -25.03 4.30
N GLY A 125 -24.31 -24.12 3.51
CA GLY A 125 -23.77 -22.80 3.17
C GLY A 125 -23.47 -21.87 4.36
N PHE A 126 -23.22 -20.60 4.06
CA PHE A 126 -22.86 -19.61 5.07
C PHE A 126 -23.91 -19.53 6.19
N PRO A 127 -23.57 -19.85 7.47
CA PRO A 127 -24.55 -20.07 8.53
C PRO A 127 -24.99 -18.77 9.23
N PHE A 128 -24.73 -17.62 8.61
CA PHE A 128 -25.04 -16.31 9.16
C PHE A 128 -25.89 -15.51 8.18
N ARG A 129 -26.65 -14.56 8.73
CA ARG A 129 -27.34 -13.52 7.98
C ARG A 129 -26.66 -12.19 8.22
N SER A 130 -26.81 -11.26 7.28
CA SER A 130 -26.38 -9.88 7.48
C SER A 130 -27.10 -9.26 8.69
N GLY A 131 -26.34 -8.56 9.53
CA GLY A 131 -26.76 -8.03 10.83
C GLY A 131 -26.59 -9.00 12.00
N ASP A 132 -26.26 -10.28 11.76
CA ASP A 132 -25.98 -11.22 12.86
C ASP A 132 -24.77 -10.74 13.68
N ALA A 133 -24.93 -10.65 14.99
CA ALA A 133 -23.79 -10.54 15.91
C ALA A 133 -23.14 -11.91 16.09
N VAL A 134 -21.81 -11.97 16.02
CA VAL A 134 -21.05 -13.18 16.34
C VAL A 134 -20.76 -13.22 17.83
N THR A 135 -21.43 -14.13 18.53
CA THR A 135 -21.20 -14.43 19.94
C THR A 135 -20.06 -15.45 20.10
N PRO A 136 -19.48 -15.61 21.30
CA PRO A 136 -18.47 -16.64 21.56
C PRO A 136 -18.88 -18.05 21.12
N GLU A 137 -20.15 -18.41 21.30
CA GLU A 137 -20.69 -19.73 20.93
C GLU A 137 -20.75 -19.93 19.41
N ARG A 138 -20.90 -18.84 18.65
CA ARG A 138 -20.93 -18.87 17.18
C ARG A 138 -19.55 -18.65 16.55
N LEU A 139 -18.54 -18.27 17.34
CA LEU A 139 -17.21 -17.97 16.85
C LEU A 139 -16.59 -19.14 16.06
N ALA A 140 -16.76 -20.36 16.54
CA ALA A 140 -16.25 -21.57 15.89
C ALA A 140 -16.78 -21.77 14.46
N ALA A 141 -17.96 -21.23 14.13
CA ALA A 141 -18.51 -21.31 12.78
C ALA A 141 -17.76 -20.40 11.78
N LEU A 142 -16.98 -19.41 12.25
CA LEU A 142 -16.14 -18.57 11.39
C LEU A 142 -14.94 -19.32 10.83
N ALA A 143 -14.50 -20.41 11.46
CA ALA A 143 -13.28 -21.15 11.09
C ALA A 143 -13.21 -21.53 9.61
N ARG A 144 -14.37 -21.79 9.00
CA ARG A 144 -14.50 -22.17 7.58
C ARG A 144 -14.40 -20.99 6.62
N PHE A 145 -14.66 -19.78 7.08
CA PHE A 145 -14.69 -18.57 6.27
C PHE A 145 -13.48 -17.67 6.54
N LEU A 146 -12.47 -18.19 7.22
CA LEU A 146 -11.23 -17.49 7.50
C LEU A 146 -10.07 -18.33 6.97
N PRO A 147 -9.00 -17.71 6.45
CA PRO A 147 -7.80 -18.45 6.12
C PRO A 147 -7.32 -19.25 7.34
N ARG A 148 -7.00 -20.53 7.15
CA ARG A 148 -6.65 -21.43 8.26
C ARG A 148 -5.57 -20.84 9.20
N PRO A 149 -4.46 -20.24 8.71
CA PRO A 149 -3.48 -19.60 9.58
C PRO A 149 -4.02 -18.43 10.42
N VAL A 150 -5.01 -17.68 9.90
CA VAL A 150 -5.68 -16.61 10.66
C VAL A 150 -6.52 -17.22 11.78
N TRP A 151 -7.24 -18.31 11.50
CA TRP A 151 -8.03 -19.02 12.51
C TRP A 151 -7.18 -19.68 13.60
N GLU A 152 -6.00 -20.20 13.23
CA GLU A 152 -5.03 -20.76 14.19
C GLU A 152 -4.53 -19.68 15.16
N GLN A 153 -4.50 -18.40 14.74
CA GLN A 153 -4.17 -17.23 15.55
C GLN A 153 -5.39 -16.49 16.12
N ARG A 154 -6.57 -17.13 16.16
CA ARG A 154 -7.84 -16.46 16.53
C ARG A 154 -7.80 -15.75 17.89
N GLU A 155 -7.07 -16.25 18.88
CA GLU A 155 -7.01 -15.63 20.22
C GLU A 155 -6.32 -14.25 20.20
N ALA A 156 -5.54 -13.95 19.15
CA ALA A 156 -4.99 -12.62 18.92
C ALA A 156 -6.05 -11.65 18.35
N PHE A 157 -7.05 -12.14 17.61
CA PHE A 157 -7.99 -11.30 16.85
C PHE A 157 -9.39 -11.25 17.45
N PHE A 158 -9.77 -12.26 18.22
CA PHE A 158 -11.10 -12.43 18.77
C PHE A 158 -11.00 -12.59 20.29
N PHE A 159 -11.89 -11.94 21.02
CA PHE A 159 -11.89 -11.96 22.48
C PHE A 159 -13.32 -11.85 23.02
N GLU A 160 -13.53 -12.24 24.27
CA GLU A 160 -14.84 -12.16 24.91
C GLU A 160 -15.31 -10.70 25.05
N GLY A 161 -16.56 -10.43 24.71
CA GLY A 161 -17.13 -9.08 24.71
C GLY A 161 -16.84 -8.27 23.44
N MET A 162 -16.12 -8.82 22.46
CA MET A 162 -16.00 -8.20 21.15
C MET A 162 -17.36 -8.07 20.46
N GLN A 163 -17.52 -7.03 19.64
CA GLN A 163 -18.71 -6.84 18.82
C GLN A 163 -18.36 -6.99 17.35
N LEU A 164 -18.47 -8.23 16.85
CA LEU A 164 -18.34 -8.53 15.44
C LEU A 164 -19.73 -8.72 14.85
N GLU A 165 -20.04 -7.96 13.80
CA GLU A 165 -21.30 -8.02 13.05
C GLU A 165 -21.03 -8.58 11.66
N ILE A 166 -21.88 -9.50 11.21
CA ILE A 166 -21.85 -9.99 9.84
C ILE A 166 -22.46 -8.93 8.94
N GLY A 167 -21.67 -8.38 8.02
CA GLY A 167 -22.13 -7.41 7.05
C GLY A 167 -22.85 -8.05 5.85
N PRO A 168 -23.11 -7.27 4.80
CA PRO A 168 -23.75 -7.76 3.58
C PRO A 168 -22.87 -8.79 2.86
N CYS A 169 -23.46 -9.91 2.43
CA CYS A 169 -22.75 -10.90 1.63
C CYS A 169 -22.56 -10.40 0.19
N PHE A 170 -21.34 -10.49 -0.34
CA PHE A 170 -21.01 -10.17 -1.74
C PHE A 170 -21.52 -8.79 -2.21
N ARG A 171 -21.58 -7.80 -1.30
CA ARG A 171 -21.97 -6.42 -1.64
C ARG A 171 -21.23 -5.90 -2.86
N ASP A 172 -21.91 -5.14 -3.70
CA ASP A 172 -21.23 -4.48 -4.81
C ASP A 172 -20.33 -3.34 -4.33
N TYR A 173 -19.02 -3.55 -4.44
CA TYR A 173 -17.97 -2.55 -4.25
C TYR A 173 -17.25 -2.23 -5.57
N SER A 174 -17.91 -2.45 -6.71
CA SER A 174 -17.31 -2.23 -8.03
C SER A 174 -16.76 -0.80 -8.17
N PRO A 175 -15.59 -0.65 -8.84
CA PRO A 175 -15.01 0.66 -9.13
C PRO A 175 -15.93 1.47 -10.04
N PRO A 176 -15.74 2.78 -10.15
CA PRO A 176 -16.61 3.62 -10.99
C PRO A 176 -16.48 3.29 -12.48
N PRO A 177 -17.49 3.62 -13.31
CA PRO A 177 -17.53 3.26 -14.74
C PRO A 177 -16.29 3.70 -15.53
N PHE A 178 -15.79 4.93 -15.31
CA PHE A 178 -14.60 5.43 -16.02
C PHE A 178 -13.36 4.56 -15.82
N TYR A 179 -13.22 3.93 -14.65
CA TYR A 179 -12.12 3.01 -14.36
C TYR A 179 -12.31 1.66 -15.06
N GLN A 180 -13.55 1.17 -15.15
CA GLN A 180 -13.90 -0.04 -15.90
C GLN A 180 -13.69 0.16 -17.41
N GLU A 181 -14.03 1.33 -17.94
CA GLU A 181 -13.79 1.71 -19.34
C GLU A 181 -12.29 1.82 -19.66
N ALA A 182 -11.50 2.42 -18.75
CA ALA A 182 -10.04 2.43 -18.88
C ALA A 182 -9.47 1.00 -18.88
N THR A 183 -9.97 0.13 -17.99
CA THR A 183 -9.60 -1.29 -17.94
C THR A 183 -9.88 -1.98 -19.27
N ALA A 184 -11.07 -1.82 -19.85
CA ALA A 184 -11.44 -2.44 -21.12
C ALA A 184 -10.56 -1.99 -22.30
N ARG A 185 -10.02 -0.77 -22.24
CA ARG A 185 -9.09 -0.23 -23.23
C ARG A 185 -7.63 -0.64 -23.01
N SER A 186 -7.30 -1.25 -21.88
CA SER A 186 -5.92 -1.62 -21.56
C SER A 186 -5.30 -2.50 -22.66
N ARG A 187 -4.01 -2.25 -22.89
CA ARG A 187 -3.15 -2.98 -23.83
C ARG A 187 -1.89 -3.51 -23.15
N ALA A 188 -1.90 -3.56 -21.82
CA ALA A 188 -0.74 -3.95 -21.05
C ALA A 188 -0.32 -5.39 -21.34
N GLN A 189 0.97 -5.64 -21.28
CA GLN A 189 1.57 -6.95 -21.50
C GLN A 189 2.61 -7.24 -20.40
N LEU A 190 2.78 -8.52 -20.11
CA LEU A 190 3.89 -8.96 -19.26
C LEU A 190 5.16 -9.09 -20.09
N THR A 191 6.28 -8.61 -19.54
CA THR A 191 7.61 -8.88 -20.10
C THR A 191 8.03 -10.33 -19.78
N SER A 192 9.13 -10.81 -20.37
CA SER A 192 9.69 -12.14 -20.04
C SER A 192 10.01 -12.30 -18.56
N GLU A 193 10.43 -11.21 -17.91
CA GLU A 193 10.79 -11.16 -16.49
C GLU A 193 9.57 -10.95 -15.57
N GLY A 194 8.36 -10.89 -16.12
CA GLY A 194 7.14 -10.60 -15.35
C GLY A 194 6.95 -9.13 -15.00
N GLY A 195 7.73 -8.23 -15.61
CA GLY A 195 7.49 -6.79 -15.61
C GLY A 195 6.23 -6.42 -16.41
N LEU A 196 5.83 -5.16 -16.34
CA LEU A 196 4.64 -4.63 -17.01
C LEU A 196 5.03 -3.61 -18.07
N ASP A 197 4.57 -3.82 -19.31
CA ASP A 197 4.77 -2.89 -20.42
C ASP A 197 3.44 -2.47 -21.06
N GLY A 198 3.43 -1.32 -21.73
CA GLY A 198 2.26 -0.80 -22.46
C GLY A 198 1.04 -0.45 -21.59
N TYR A 199 1.19 -0.40 -20.26
CA TYR A 199 0.12 -0.06 -19.34
C TYR A 199 -0.21 1.45 -19.38
N GLN A 200 -1.50 1.77 -19.38
CA GLN A 200 -1.99 3.15 -19.49
C GLN A 200 -2.85 3.53 -18.28
N ALA A 201 -3.95 2.83 -18.00
CA ALA A 201 -4.82 3.10 -16.85
C ALA A 201 -5.78 1.92 -16.61
N GLY A 202 -6.52 1.97 -15.50
CA GLY A 202 -7.46 0.91 -15.13
C GLY A 202 -6.75 -0.32 -14.55
N LEU A 203 -7.36 -1.49 -14.67
CA LEU A 203 -6.61 -2.73 -14.46
C LEU A 203 -5.75 -3.02 -15.70
N PRO A 204 -4.47 -3.37 -15.54
CA PRO A 204 -3.62 -3.76 -16.65
C PRO A 204 -4.22 -4.92 -17.48
N PHE A 205 -4.85 -5.89 -16.83
CA PHE A 205 -5.45 -7.05 -17.49
C PHE A 205 -6.94 -7.13 -17.13
N PRO A 206 -7.87 -6.97 -18.08
CA PRO A 206 -9.29 -7.19 -17.82
C PRO A 206 -9.53 -8.58 -17.20
N PRO A 207 -10.25 -8.72 -16.08
CA PRO A 207 -10.50 -10.02 -15.44
C PRO A 207 -11.02 -11.11 -16.39
N ALA A 208 -11.95 -10.75 -17.28
CA ALA A 208 -12.51 -11.66 -18.28
C ALA A 208 -11.49 -12.17 -19.32
N SER A 209 -10.33 -11.52 -19.45
CA SER A 209 -9.25 -11.93 -20.38
C SER A 209 -8.22 -12.87 -19.74
N ILE A 210 -8.29 -13.08 -18.42
CA ILE A 210 -7.36 -13.96 -17.70
C ILE A 210 -7.98 -15.35 -17.67
N ALA A 211 -7.48 -16.29 -18.47
CA ALA A 211 -7.93 -17.68 -18.38
C ALA A 211 -7.38 -18.32 -17.10
N ARG A 212 -8.11 -19.29 -16.52
CA ARG A 212 -7.69 -19.96 -15.28
C ARG A 212 -6.45 -20.82 -15.46
N ASP A 213 -6.30 -21.40 -16.65
CA ASP A 213 -5.19 -22.26 -17.07
C ASP A 213 -4.02 -21.46 -17.70
N ASP A 214 -4.14 -20.12 -17.79
CA ASP A 214 -3.05 -19.27 -18.22
C ASP A 214 -1.88 -19.38 -17.23
N PRO A 215 -0.68 -19.83 -17.65
CA PRO A 215 0.47 -19.94 -16.76
C PRO A 215 0.90 -18.60 -16.15
N GLN A 216 0.49 -17.48 -16.75
CA GLN A 216 0.74 -16.13 -16.25
C GLN A 216 -0.45 -15.53 -15.48
N ALA A 217 -1.55 -16.28 -15.27
CA ALA A 217 -2.75 -15.77 -14.60
C ALA A 217 -2.43 -15.11 -13.26
N ALA A 218 -1.57 -15.75 -12.46
CA ALA A 218 -1.19 -15.25 -11.14
C ALA A 218 -0.45 -13.91 -11.20
N ALA A 219 0.51 -13.77 -12.13
CA ALA A 219 1.24 -12.54 -12.33
C ALA A 219 0.33 -11.41 -12.85
N LYS A 220 -0.60 -11.72 -13.76
CA LYS A 220 -1.60 -10.77 -14.24
C LYS A 220 -2.50 -10.26 -13.11
N TRP A 221 -2.98 -11.17 -12.26
CA TRP A 221 -3.76 -10.78 -11.08
C TRP A 221 -2.96 -9.98 -10.05
N ALA A 222 -1.67 -10.30 -9.86
CA ALA A 222 -0.80 -9.51 -8.99
C ALA A 222 -0.62 -8.07 -9.51
N TRP A 223 -0.43 -7.89 -10.82
CA TRP A 223 -0.40 -6.56 -11.44
C TRP A 223 -1.73 -5.83 -11.35
N ASN A 224 -2.85 -6.53 -11.53
CA ASN A 224 -4.17 -5.97 -11.31
C ASN A 224 -4.36 -5.49 -9.86
N ALA A 225 -3.89 -6.24 -8.87
CA ALA A 225 -3.97 -5.86 -7.47
C ALA A 225 -3.03 -4.67 -7.12
N ALA A 226 -1.88 -4.56 -7.78
CA ALA A 226 -0.96 -3.42 -7.65
C ALA A 226 -1.54 -2.12 -8.23
N PHE A 227 -2.35 -2.22 -9.28
CA PHE A 227 -3.01 -1.11 -9.96
C PHE A 227 -4.51 -1.00 -9.69
N ARG A 228 -5.03 -1.72 -8.70
CA ARG A 228 -6.44 -1.67 -8.30
C ARG A 228 -6.91 -0.23 -8.09
N TYR A 229 -8.21 -0.03 -8.20
CA TYR A 229 -8.76 1.30 -8.04
C TYR A 229 -8.60 1.83 -6.60
N GLN A 230 -7.83 2.90 -6.46
CA GLN A 230 -7.55 3.61 -5.20
C GLN A 230 -7.87 5.11 -5.35
N GLY A 231 -8.79 5.49 -6.24
CA GLY A 231 -8.97 6.90 -6.62
C GLY A 231 -7.67 7.51 -7.17
N ALA A 232 -7.28 8.67 -6.63
CA ALA A 232 -6.00 9.33 -6.94
C ALA A 232 -4.84 8.86 -6.04
N GLY A 233 -5.05 7.84 -5.20
CA GLY A 233 -4.12 7.39 -4.16
C GLY A 233 -4.77 7.48 -2.78
N PHE A 234 -4.04 7.69 -1.70
CA PHE A 234 -4.62 7.94 -0.38
C PHE A 234 -3.82 9.00 0.38
N ARG A 235 -4.47 9.68 1.31
CA ARG A 235 -3.81 10.58 2.26
C ARG A 235 -4.60 10.67 3.55
N GLY A 236 -3.91 10.93 4.66
CA GLY A 236 -4.55 11.23 5.93
C GLY A 236 -3.64 10.95 7.12
N LYS A 237 -4.23 11.05 8.31
CA LYS A 237 -3.54 10.72 9.56
C LYS A 237 -3.46 9.21 9.75
N PHE A 238 -2.39 8.77 10.39
CA PHE A 238 -2.22 7.39 10.80
C PHE A 238 -1.68 7.29 12.21
N ARG A 239 -1.94 6.13 12.83
CA ARG A 239 -1.29 5.66 14.04
C ARG A 239 -0.76 4.25 13.78
N LEU A 240 0.49 4.01 14.11
CA LEU A 240 1.13 2.70 14.10
C LEU A 240 1.51 2.32 15.53
N VAL A 241 1.17 1.12 15.95
CA VAL A 241 1.46 0.59 17.29
C VAL A 241 2.20 -0.72 17.11
N ASP A 242 3.45 -0.76 17.54
CA ASP A 242 4.23 -2.00 17.62
C ASP A 242 3.92 -2.68 18.95
N LEU A 243 3.50 -3.93 18.88
CA LEU A 243 3.09 -4.74 20.02
C LEU A 243 4.19 -5.77 20.28
N THR A 244 5.06 -5.46 21.24
CA THR A 244 6.10 -6.37 21.70
C THR A 244 5.61 -7.10 22.95
N GLU A 245 5.72 -8.44 22.90
CA GLU A 245 5.36 -9.30 24.01
C GLU A 245 6.19 -8.94 25.26
N GLY A 246 5.53 -8.62 26.37
CA GLY A 246 6.16 -8.30 27.65
C GLY A 246 6.53 -6.84 27.88
N SER A 247 6.25 -5.93 26.95
CA SER A 247 6.25 -4.49 27.28
C SER A 247 4.86 -4.07 27.75
N ASP A 248 4.79 -3.47 28.94
CA ASP A 248 3.54 -2.90 29.46
C ASP A 248 3.14 -1.61 28.70
N SER A 249 3.97 -1.14 27.76
CA SER A 249 3.74 0.08 26.98
C SER A 249 4.10 -0.12 25.52
N ALA A 250 3.09 -0.09 24.65
CA ALA A 250 3.28 0.13 23.23
C ALA A 250 3.21 1.64 22.94
N GLU A 251 4.33 2.27 22.58
CA GLU A 251 4.34 3.68 22.22
C GLU A 251 3.80 3.86 20.79
N PRO A 252 2.69 4.61 20.59
CA PRO A 252 2.14 4.80 19.26
C PRO A 252 2.94 5.82 18.44
N TYR A 253 3.27 5.46 17.22
CA TYR A 253 3.76 6.39 16.19
C TYR A 253 2.59 7.04 15.49
N GLU A 254 2.49 8.35 15.54
CA GLU A 254 1.39 9.10 14.92
C GLU A 254 1.93 10.08 13.90
N GLY A 255 1.21 10.26 12.80
CA GLY A 255 1.65 11.18 11.76
C GLY A 255 0.66 11.33 10.62
N GLU A 256 1.14 11.92 9.54
CA GLU A 256 0.43 12.01 8.28
C GLU A 256 1.18 11.21 7.22
N ILE A 257 0.42 10.55 6.35
CA ILE A 257 0.97 9.79 5.24
C ILE A 257 0.12 10.01 4.00
N PHE A 258 0.75 9.89 2.85
CA PHE A 258 0.09 9.89 1.56
C PHE A 258 0.80 8.96 0.56
N LYS A 259 0.04 8.60 -0.48
CA LYS A 259 0.49 8.04 -1.75
C LYS A 259 -0.40 8.67 -2.82
N ILE A 260 0.16 9.31 -3.84
CA ILE A 260 -0.60 9.93 -4.92
C ILE A 260 -0.11 9.40 -6.26
N TYR A 261 -1.04 8.93 -7.09
CA TYR A 261 -0.74 8.56 -8.47
C TYR A 261 -0.48 9.82 -9.31
N LEU A 262 0.67 9.82 -9.97
CA LEU A 262 1.12 10.92 -10.83
C LEU A 262 0.85 10.61 -12.31
N THR A 263 0.91 9.32 -12.68
CA THR A 263 0.50 8.81 -13.99
C THR A 263 -0.49 7.66 -13.82
N HIS A 264 -0.97 7.13 -14.94
CA HIS A 264 -1.89 6.00 -15.01
C HIS A 264 -3.25 6.20 -14.33
N ARG A 265 -3.72 7.45 -14.28
CA ARG A 265 -4.99 7.81 -13.66
C ARG A 265 -6.15 7.67 -14.63
N ALA A 266 -7.06 6.73 -14.35
CA ALA A 266 -8.23 6.49 -15.18
C ALA A 266 -9.18 7.71 -15.25
N ASP A 267 -9.20 8.55 -14.22
CA ASP A 267 -10.04 9.76 -14.20
C ASP A 267 -9.44 10.92 -15.02
N LEU A 268 -8.20 10.78 -15.49
CA LEU A 268 -7.51 11.69 -16.42
C LEU A 268 -7.29 11.03 -17.79
N ASP A 269 -8.11 10.05 -18.15
CA ASP A 269 -7.98 9.23 -19.38
C ASP A 269 -6.59 8.58 -19.54
N GLY A 270 -5.96 8.20 -18.42
CA GLY A 270 -4.61 7.64 -18.37
C GLY A 270 -3.47 8.66 -18.51
N GLY A 271 -3.81 9.94 -18.62
CA GLY A 271 -2.85 11.04 -18.61
C GLY A 271 -2.10 11.19 -17.29
N ALA A 272 -1.07 12.04 -17.34
CA ALA A 272 -0.34 12.49 -16.17
C ALA A 272 -1.06 13.64 -15.48
N VAL A 273 -0.89 13.76 -14.17
CA VAL A 273 -1.26 14.98 -13.44
C VAL A 273 -0.46 16.15 -14.00
N GLU A 274 -1.11 17.31 -14.18
CA GLU A 274 -0.44 18.53 -14.60
C GLU A 274 0.73 18.88 -13.66
N ASN A 275 1.85 19.31 -14.23
CA ASN A 275 3.10 19.63 -13.52
C ASN A 275 3.83 18.45 -12.85
N THR A 276 3.45 17.20 -13.16
CA THR A 276 4.28 16.03 -12.82
C THR A 276 5.67 16.19 -13.46
N LYS A 277 6.72 16.11 -12.64
CA LYS A 277 8.10 16.14 -13.12
C LYS A 277 8.58 14.71 -13.35
N GLY A 278 8.93 14.38 -14.58
CA GLY A 278 9.47 13.06 -14.95
C GLY A 278 8.40 11.99 -15.15
N ASP A 279 8.85 10.74 -15.17
CA ASP A 279 8.04 9.57 -15.51
C ASP A 279 7.66 8.75 -14.26
N ASP A 280 7.50 9.42 -13.12
CA ASP A 280 7.11 8.78 -11.87
C ASP A 280 5.64 8.35 -11.91
N VAL A 281 5.39 7.10 -11.53
CA VAL A 281 4.05 6.51 -11.44
C VAL A 281 3.29 7.07 -10.25
N TRP A 282 3.97 7.20 -9.12
CA TRP A 282 3.41 7.77 -7.90
C TRP A 282 4.50 8.36 -7.02
N VAL A 283 4.05 9.25 -6.13
CA VAL A 283 4.82 9.73 -4.97
C VAL A 283 4.12 9.29 -3.69
N ALA A 284 4.87 8.78 -2.74
CA ALA A 284 4.41 8.52 -1.39
C ALA A 284 5.29 9.23 -0.38
N GLY A 285 4.79 9.45 0.82
CA GLY A 285 5.54 10.14 1.85
C GLY A 285 4.72 10.39 3.08
N GLY A 286 5.34 11.01 4.06
CA GLY A 286 4.67 11.34 5.31
C GLY A 286 5.57 12.12 6.24
N ASN A 287 5.05 12.35 7.44
CA ASN A 287 5.78 12.84 8.59
C ASN A 287 5.32 12.12 9.85
N PHE A 288 6.14 12.17 10.90
CA PHE A 288 5.73 11.82 12.25
C PHE A 288 5.48 13.07 13.08
N THR A 289 4.43 13.03 13.87
CA THR A 289 4.04 14.04 14.87
C THR A 289 4.27 13.54 16.29
N ALA A 290 4.29 12.22 16.49
CA ALA A 290 4.63 11.54 17.73
C ALA A 290 5.26 10.15 17.42
N PRO A 291 6.02 9.56 18.34
CA PRO A 291 6.50 10.12 19.61
C PRO A 291 7.62 11.17 19.44
N TYR A 292 8.11 11.72 20.56
CA TYR A 292 9.08 12.85 20.55
C TYR A 292 10.36 12.55 19.76
N ASN A 293 10.90 11.33 19.84
CA ASN A 293 12.09 10.90 19.12
C ASN A 293 11.88 10.72 17.61
N ALA A 294 10.65 10.44 17.17
CA ALA A 294 10.27 10.32 15.76
C ALA A 294 9.75 11.63 15.16
N ARG A 295 9.28 12.55 16.00
CA ARG A 295 8.64 13.81 15.60
C ARG A 295 9.49 14.59 14.60
N ASP A 296 8.80 15.16 13.61
CA ASP A 296 9.35 15.92 12.48
C ASP A 296 10.21 15.09 11.50
N PHE A 297 10.38 13.78 11.72
CA PHE A 297 10.93 12.91 10.68
C PHE A 297 9.94 12.87 9.52
N ALA A 298 10.41 13.16 8.32
CA ALA A 298 9.59 13.20 7.11
C ALA A 298 10.28 12.48 5.96
N TRP A 299 9.51 11.88 5.05
CA TRP A 299 10.07 11.15 3.92
C TRP A 299 9.27 11.34 2.63
N ARG A 300 9.93 11.07 1.50
CA ARG A 300 9.37 11.00 0.16
C ARG A 300 9.95 9.82 -0.58
N GLN A 301 9.08 9.07 -1.23
CA GLN A 301 9.39 7.92 -2.07
C GLN A 301 8.77 8.14 -3.43
N PHE A 302 9.58 8.06 -4.48
CA PHE A 302 9.14 8.16 -5.87
C PHE A 302 9.35 6.83 -6.56
N ARG A 303 8.31 6.33 -7.23
CA ARG A 303 8.41 5.13 -8.05
C ARG A 303 8.39 5.51 -9.52
N SER A 304 9.45 5.21 -10.25
CA SER A 304 9.53 5.45 -11.69
C SER A 304 8.72 4.43 -12.49
N ALA A 305 8.32 4.79 -13.71
CA ALA A 305 7.71 3.85 -14.66
C ALA A 305 8.65 2.69 -15.01
N ASP A 306 9.96 2.90 -15.00
CA ASP A 306 10.96 1.84 -15.25
C ASP A 306 10.89 0.73 -14.21
N ALA A 307 10.53 1.03 -12.96
CA ALA A 307 10.35 0.04 -11.90
C ALA A 307 9.20 -0.95 -12.17
N LEU A 308 8.29 -0.60 -13.09
CA LEU A 308 7.24 -1.51 -13.55
C LEU A 308 7.80 -2.61 -14.47
N ARG A 309 8.81 -2.27 -15.29
CA ARG A 309 9.43 -3.18 -16.25
C ARG A 309 10.60 -3.95 -15.66
N ASP A 310 11.42 -3.25 -14.86
CA ASP A 310 12.69 -3.74 -14.33
C ASP A 310 12.61 -3.94 -12.80
N ALA A 311 12.89 -5.17 -12.37
CA ALA A 311 12.94 -5.55 -10.97
C ALA A 311 14.12 -4.89 -10.22
N ASP A 312 15.23 -4.62 -10.90
CA ASP A 312 16.43 -4.02 -10.31
C ASP A 312 16.31 -2.51 -10.10
N GLN A 313 15.35 -1.87 -10.78
CA GLN A 313 15.10 -0.45 -10.60
C GLN A 313 14.52 -0.19 -9.21
N THR A 314 15.22 0.59 -8.39
CA THR A 314 14.79 0.94 -7.03
C THR A 314 14.03 2.27 -7.02
N ASP A 315 13.15 2.44 -6.04
CA ASP A 315 12.46 3.72 -5.81
C ASP A 315 13.47 4.81 -5.37
N ASP A 316 13.22 6.09 -5.68
CA ASP A 316 14.00 7.18 -5.07
C ASP A 316 13.41 7.54 -3.70
N LEU A 317 14.10 7.13 -2.64
CA LEU A 317 13.70 7.38 -1.27
C LEU A 317 14.58 8.45 -0.62
N ARG A 318 13.94 9.48 -0.07
CA ARG A 318 14.59 10.58 0.65
C ARG A 318 13.90 10.83 1.96
N ALA A 319 14.68 11.15 2.99
CA ALA A 319 14.15 11.47 4.31
C ALA A 319 14.85 12.67 4.91
N TYR A 320 14.08 13.51 5.59
CA TYR A 320 14.58 14.51 6.52
C TYR A 320 14.80 13.86 7.88
N VAL A 321 16.02 13.98 8.41
CA VAL A 321 16.40 13.43 9.72
C VAL A 321 16.54 14.60 10.70
N PRO A 322 15.62 14.78 11.67
CA PRO A 322 15.59 15.95 12.56
C PRO A 322 16.91 16.19 13.30
N GLN A 323 17.56 15.12 13.77
CA GLN A 323 18.83 15.17 14.51
C GLN A 323 19.96 15.76 13.66
N LEU A 324 19.91 15.54 12.35
CA LEU A 324 20.91 16.01 11.39
C LEU A 324 20.49 17.29 10.67
N ARG A 325 19.22 17.69 10.79
CA ARG A 325 18.60 18.83 10.12
C ARG A 325 18.87 18.89 8.62
N ARG A 326 18.90 17.73 7.96
CA ARG A 326 19.21 17.61 6.53
C ARG A 326 18.42 16.48 5.88
N VAL A 327 18.17 16.62 4.58
CA VAL A 327 17.65 15.54 3.74
C VAL A 327 18.77 14.59 3.35
N ARG A 328 18.48 13.29 3.39
CA ARG A 328 19.36 12.23 2.91
C ARG A 328 18.61 11.31 1.98
N ARG A 329 19.32 10.77 1.00
CA ARG A 329 18.83 9.63 0.23
C ARG A 329 18.99 8.37 1.09
N LEU A 330 17.93 7.58 1.19
CA LEU A 330 17.92 6.30 1.88
C LEU A 330 17.98 5.15 0.87
N PRO A 331 18.53 3.99 1.24
CA PRO A 331 18.45 2.81 0.39
C PRO A 331 16.99 2.34 0.30
N ALA A 332 16.43 2.32 -0.92
CA ALA A 332 15.09 1.79 -1.19
C ALA A 332 15.13 0.36 -1.75
N ALA A 333 16.31 -0.27 -1.75
CA ALA A 333 16.47 -1.60 -2.33
C ALA A 333 15.48 -2.58 -1.70
N ASN A 334 15.29 -2.52 -0.38
CA ASN A 334 14.50 -3.46 0.41
C ASN A 334 12.99 -3.12 0.51
N VAL A 335 12.49 -2.19 -0.33
CA VAL A 335 11.15 -1.61 -0.20
C VAL A 335 10.25 -2.09 -1.32
N ASP A 336 9.42 -3.10 -1.04
CA ASP A 336 8.41 -3.59 -1.97
C ASP A 336 7.28 -2.56 -2.18
N GLY A 337 6.84 -1.91 -1.11
CA GLY A 337 5.62 -1.11 -1.06
C GLY A 337 5.84 0.37 -0.75
N VAL A 338 4.93 0.94 0.04
CA VAL A 338 5.09 2.29 0.59
C VAL A 338 6.05 2.19 1.78
N PHE A 339 7.16 2.91 1.72
CA PHE A 339 8.10 3.01 2.82
C PHE A 339 7.46 3.75 3.98
N VAL A 340 7.61 3.19 5.19
CA VAL A 340 7.38 3.87 6.45
C VAL A 340 8.57 3.59 7.36
N PRO A 341 9.15 4.61 8.01
CA PRO A 341 10.26 4.39 8.93
C PRO A 341 9.77 3.62 10.16
N ALA A 342 10.53 2.61 10.57
CA ALA A 342 10.38 2.02 11.88
C ALA A 342 11.45 2.59 12.82
N PHE A 343 11.06 2.86 14.05
CA PHE A 343 12.00 3.20 15.11
C PHE A 343 11.92 2.10 16.16
N SER A 344 13.06 1.50 16.48
CA SER A 344 13.14 0.68 17.68
C SER A 344 13.21 1.63 18.88
N VAL A 345 12.26 1.52 19.80
CA VAL A 345 12.40 2.10 21.15
C VAL A 345 13.35 1.21 21.93
N GLY A 346 14.59 1.08 21.44
CA GLY A 346 15.67 0.57 22.26
C GLY A 346 15.98 1.67 23.25
N ALA A 347 15.76 1.41 24.54
CA ALA A 347 16.40 2.16 25.60
C ALA A 347 17.91 2.03 25.40
N VAL A 348 18.50 2.88 24.56
CA VAL A 348 19.94 3.10 24.56
C VAL A 348 20.19 3.71 25.93
N PRO A 349 20.83 3.01 26.88
CA PRO A 349 21.14 3.61 28.16
C PRO A 349 21.98 4.85 27.88
N ASP A 350 21.65 5.99 28.49
CA ASP A 350 22.29 7.30 28.30
C ASP A 350 23.84 7.32 28.43
N GLN A 351 24.47 6.20 28.77
CA GLN A 351 25.91 6.07 29.00
C GLN A 351 26.80 6.05 27.76
N GLN A 352 26.27 5.99 26.52
CA GLN A 352 27.12 6.00 25.31
C GLN A 352 27.23 7.35 24.58
N LEU A 353 26.60 8.41 25.08
CA LEU A 353 26.80 9.78 24.55
C LEU A 353 27.89 10.58 25.28
N ALA A 354 28.62 9.96 26.22
CA ALA A 354 29.84 10.55 26.76
C ALA A 354 30.96 10.46 25.71
N ALA A 355 31.26 11.59 25.08
CA ALA A 355 32.42 11.77 24.22
C ALA A 355 33.70 11.31 24.94
N PRO A 356 34.67 10.67 24.25
CA PRO A 356 35.96 10.38 24.84
C PRO A 356 36.73 11.71 24.99
N VAL A 357 36.66 12.32 26.16
CA VAL A 357 37.64 13.32 26.59
C VAL A 357 38.91 12.53 26.95
N GLY A 358 39.98 12.80 26.20
CA GLY A 358 41.23 12.07 26.28
C GLY A 358 41.90 12.11 27.66
N GLY A 359 42.54 11.00 28.00
CA GLY A 359 43.41 10.85 29.15
C GLY A 359 43.76 9.38 29.35
N GLY A 360 44.87 8.93 28.76
CA GLY A 360 45.28 7.52 28.85
C GLY A 360 46.01 7.18 30.14
N VAL A 361 45.80 5.96 30.66
CA VAL A 361 46.78 5.06 31.32
C VAL A 361 46.17 3.64 31.41
N PRO A 362 46.90 2.55 31.74
CA PRO A 362 46.76 1.27 31.06
C PRO A 362 46.06 0.17 31.89
N SER A 363 45.52 -0.81 31.15
CA SER A 363 45.38 -2.23 31.49
C SER A 363 45.66 -2.66 32.95
N VAL A 364 44.60 -3.00 33.69
CA VAL A 364 44.59 -4.12 34.64
C VAL A 364 43.20 -4.78 34.56
N GLY A 365 43.18 -6.11 34.46
CA GLY A 365 42.00 -6.89 34.13
C GLY A 365 41.04 -7.20 35.28
N GLY A 366 39.97 -7.91 34.91
CA GLY A 366 39.25 -8.79 35.82
C GLY A 366 37.77 -8.47 36.03
N VAL A 367 36.98 -9.52 35.81
CA VAL A 367 35.69 -9.86 36.46
C VAL A 367 34.44 -9.22 35.85
N GLY A 368 33.61 -10.10 35.27
CA GLY A 368 32.33 -9.78 34.67
C GLY A 368 31.13 -9.87 35.61
N LEU A 369 29.95 -9.81 34.97
CA LEU A 369 28.57 -10.15 35.37
C LEU A 369 27.71 -9.36 34.33
N GLY A 370 26.85 -9.89 33.47
CA GLY A 370 26.04 -11.11 33.49
C GLY A 370 24.59 -10.70 33.23
N SER A 371 23.90 -11.40 32.31
CA SER A 371 22.45 -11.37 31.98
C SER A 371 22.01 -10.40 30.85
N GLY A 372 21.37 -10.84 29.76
CA GLY A 372 20.94 -12.19 29.39
C GLY A 372 20.14 -12.22 28.06
N GLY A 373 20.37 -13.28 27.28
CA GLY A 373 19.48 -13.94 26.30
C GLY A 373 19.30 -13.27 24.91
N GLY A 374 19.57 -13.89 23.76
CA GLY A 374 19.90 -15.27 23.44
C GLY A 374 19.13 -15.69 22.17
N ALA A 375 19.80 -15.67 21.02
CA ALA A 375 19.45 -16.48 19.86
C ALA A 375 20.74 -17.11 19.33
N ALA A 376 20.86 -18.41 19.52
CA ALA A 376 21.99 -19.22 19.10
C ALA A 376 21.87 -19.57 17.62
N SER A 377 22.90 -19.27 16.83
CA SER A 377 23.16 -19.91 15.53
C SER A 377 24.43 -20.73 15.63
N GLY A 378 24.31 -22.03 15.34
CA GLY A 378 25.40 -23.01 15.35
C GLY A 378 26.53 -22.69 14.37
N GLY A 379 27.73 -23.14 14.74
CA GLY A 379 28.99 -22.81 14.13
C GLY A 379 29.26 -23.44 12.76
N GLY A 380 29.92 -22.64 11.93
CA GLY A 380 30.67 -23.07 10.75
C GLY A 380 31.97 -22.29 10.70
N THR A 381 33.08 -22.92 11.08
CA THR A 381 34.42 -22.37 11.01
C THR A 381 34.89 -22.28 9.56
N GLY A 382 35.02 -21.07 9.04
CA GLY A 382 35.67 -20.76 7.77
C GLY A 382 36.51 -19.49 7.89
N ALA A 383 37.83 -19.65 7.95
CA ALA A 383 38.79 -18.57 8.01
C ALA A 383 38.85 -17.81 6.67
N GLY A 384 38.80 -16.47 6.70
CA GLY A 384 39.02 -15.66 5.52
C GLY A 384 38.86 -14.16 5.73
N ALA A 385 40.00 -13.45 5.76
CA ALA A 385 40.20 -12.04 5.45
C ALA A 385 39.40 -10.97 6.22
N SER A 386 40.04 -10.46 7.26
CA SER A 386 39.77 -9.19 7.92
C SER A 386 39.93 -8.00 6.96
N SER A 387 38.81 -7.43 6.50
CA SER A 387 38.78 -6.06 5.98
C SER A 387 38.43 -5.11 7.13
N MET A 388 39.33 -4.19 7.46
CA MET A 388 39.04 -3.05 8.34
C MET A 388 38.04 -2.11 7.65
N GLY A 389 36.75 -2.44 7.75
CA GLY A 389 35.64 -1.54 7.44
C GLY A 389 35.24 -0.81 8.72
N GLY A 390 35.57 0.48 8.81
CA GLY A 390 35.06 1.32 9.89
C GLY A 390 33.55 1.26 9.91
N THR A 391 32.98 0.78 11.01
CA THR A 391 31.54 0.84 11.27
C THR A 391 31.15 2.31 11.21
N PRO A 392 30.28 2.73 10.28
CA PRO A 392 29.78 4.09 10.30
C PRO A 392 29.06 4.28 11.63
N VAL A 393 29.47 5.28 12.39
CA VAL A 393 28.74 5.71 13.59
C VAL A 393 27.37 6.16 13.12
N THR A 394 26.35 5.31 13.26
CA THR A 394 24.96 5.63 12.97
C THR A 394 24.45 6.56 14.07
N VAL A 395 24.72 7.86 13.93
CA VAL A 395 24.10 8.89 14.77
C VAL A 395 22.66 9.04 14.32
N GLY A 396 21.75 8.41 15.07
CA GLY A 396 20.33 8.28 14.77
C GLY A 396 20.00 6.80 14.65
N GLY A 397 19.09 6.29 15.49
CA GLY A 397 18.74 4.86 15.55
C GLY A 397 18.58 4.24 14.17
N ASP A 398 18.97 2.97 14.03
CA ASP A 398 18.91 2.25 12.76
C ASP A 398 17.49 2.34 12.20
N VAL A 399 17.31 3.18 11.18
CA VAL A 399 16.07 3.26 10.42
C VAL A 399 16.03 2.01 9.56
N GLU A 400 15.59 0.93 10.16
CA GLU A 400 15.29 -0.29 9.43
C GLU A 400 14.01 -0.05 8.63
N GLY A 401 14.00 -0.53 7.38
CA GLY A 401 12.76 -0.71 6.63
C GLY A 401 12.00 -1.88 7.24
N ALA A 402 11.59 -1.79 8.50
CA ALA A 402 10.81 -2.83 9.11
C ALA A 402 9.43 -2.87 8.45
N ARG A 403 8.94 -4.09 8.28
CA ARG A 403 7.62 -4.44 7.77
C ARG A 403 6.53 -3.83 8.63
N THR A 404 6.14 -2.59 8.37
CA THR A 404 5.22 -1.86 9.27
C THR A 404 4.05 -1.24 8.52
N GLY A 405 2.85 -1.62 8.93
CA GLY A 405 1.57 -0.91 8.75
C GLY A 405 0.96 -0.82 7.35
N PHE A 406 1.77 -0.59 6.33
CA PHE A 406 1.35 -0.12 5.00
C PHE A 406 1.60 -1.15 3.90
N GLU A 407 1.91 -2.38 4.29
CA GLU A 407 1.98 -3.53 3.39
C GLU A 407 0.65 -3.75 2.67
N GLY A 408 0.72 -4.15 1.40
CA GLY A 408 -0.45 -4.38 0.55
C GLY A 408 -1.07 -3.11 -0.06
N LEU A 409 -0.68 -1.90 0.34
CA LEU A 409 -1.14 -0.65 -0.29
C LEU A 409 -0.43 -0.35 -1.61
N ALA A 410 0.82 -0.79 -1.70
CA ALA A 410 1.60 -0.89 -2.91
C ALA A 410 2.51 -2.12 -2.77
N PHE A 411 2.85 -2.76 -3.89
CA PHE A 411 3.90 -3.76 -3.96
C PHE A 411 4.46 -3.79 -5.39
N ARG A 412 5.54 -4.52 -5.62
CA ARG A 412 6.20 -4.68 -6.92
C ARG A 412 6.06 -6.11 -7.41
N PRO A 413 5.06 -6.44 -8.24
CA PRO A 413 4.82 -7.83 -8.66
C PRO A 413 6.04 -8.48 -9.32
N ASN A 414 6.88 -7.73 -10.04
CA ASN A 414 8.09 -8.23 -10.70
C ASN A 414 9.22 -8.66 -9.74
N LEU A 415 9.16 -8.34 -8.45
CA LEU A 415 10.10 -8.88 -7.44
C LEU A 415 9.77 -10.32 -7.02
N TRP A 416 8.63 -10.85 -7.47
CA TRP A 416 8.08 -12.11 -7.02
C TRP A 416 7.75 -13.03 -8.21
N GLU A 417 7.84 -14.32 -7.95
CA GLU A 417 7.20 -15.38 -8.73
C GLU A 417 5.81 -15.60 -8.15
N TRP A 418 4.78 -15.53 -8.99
CA TRP A 418 3.39 -15.65 -8.55
C TRP A 418 2.80 -16.98 -8.99
N ARG A 419 2.07 -17.62 -8.08
CA ARG A 419 1.31 -18.84 -8.35
C ARG A 419 -0.15 -18.63 -7.92
N LEU A 420 -1.07 -18.99 -8.81
CA LEU A 420 -2.49 -18.97 -8.51
C LEU A 420 -2.78 -20.18 -7.62
N VAL A 421 -3.27 -19.92 -6.41
CA VAL A 421 -3.67 -20.99 -5.49
C VAL A 421 -5.13 -21.37 -5.75
N GLY A 422 -5.98 -20.37 -5.95
CA GLY A 422 -7.40 -20.59 -6.23
C GLY A 422 -8.24 -19.36 -5.95
N VAL A 423 -9.53 -19.61 -5.74
CA VAL A 423 -10.53 -18.65 -5.29
C VAL A 423 -11.14 -19.21 -4.01
N GLU A 424 -11.43 -18.37 -3.04
CA GLU A 424 -12.00 -18.78 -1.75
C GLU A 424 -13.02 -17.73 -1.27
N ASP A 425 -14.17 -18.17 -0.75
CA ASP A 425 -15.14 -17.32 -0.08
C ASP A 425 -14.73 -17.14 1.39
N VAL A 426 -14.43 -15.90 1.77
CA VAL A 426 -13.89 -15.53 3.08
C VAL A 426 -14.69 -14.38 3.70
N LEU A 427 -14.86 -14.40 5.01
CA LEU A 427 -15.27 -13.22 5.76
C LEU A 427 -14.09 -12.26 5.87
N ALA A 428 -14.29 -10.95 5.74
CA ALA A 428 -13.24 -9.96 5.93
C ALA A 428 -13.78 -8.58 6.34
N PRO A 429 -13.02 -7.77 7.10
CA PRO A 429 -13.42 -6.41 7.47
C PRO A 429 -13.19 -5.39 6.34
N ILE A 430 -13.63 -5.70 5.11
CA ILE A 430 -13.44 -4.83 3.93
C ILE A 430 -14.19 -3.48 4.04
N ASN A 431 -15.19 -3.41 4.91
CA ASN A 431 -15.99 -2.20 5.09
C ASN A 431 -16.38 -2.00 6.56
N VAL A 432 -15.41 -1.63 7.40
CA VAL A 432 -15.66 -1.30 8.80
C VAL A 432 -16.66 -0.14 8.91
N ALA A 433 -17.55 -0.21 9.90
CA ALA A 433 -18.59 0.80 10.13
C ALA A 433 -18.12 1.85 11.14
N ARG A 434 -17.41 1.41 12.18
CA ARG A 434 -16.95 2.25 13.28
C ARG A 434 -15.58 2.82 12.98
N PRO A 435 -15.36 4.12 13.18
CA PRO A 435 -14.05 4.71 12.96
C PRO A 435 -13.01 4.25 13.99
N PHE A 436 -11.74 4.46 13.65
CA PHE A 436 -10.54 4.22 14.46
C PHE A 436 -9.83 5.57 14.68
N TYR A 437 -8.54 5.57 14.98
CA TYR A 437 -7.74 6.79 14.86
C TYR A 437 -7.79 7.37 13.42
N PRO A 438 -7.96 8.70 13.25
CA PRO A 438 -7.94 9.74 14.30
C PRO A 438 -9.28 10.06 14.95
N GLU A 439 -10.42 9.61 14.41
CA GLU A 439 -11.74 10.03 14.88
C GLU A 439 -12.14 9.38 16.23
N ASN A 440 -11.63 8.19 16.51
CA ASN A 440 -11.77 7.49 17.77
C ASN A 440 -10.42 6.96 18.27
N PRO A 441 -9.57 7.84 18.83
CA PRO A 441 -8.22 7.47 19.27
C PRO A 441 -8.20 6.52 20.47
N ASN A 442 -9.31 6.37 21.18
CA ASN A 442 -9.42 5.54 22.39
C ASN A 442 -10.14 4.22 22.12
N ARG A 443 -10.26 3.81 20.84
CA ARG A 443 -10.92 2.54 20.52
C ARG A 443 -10.16 1.38 21.17
N ASN A 444 -10.92 0.49 21.83
CA ASN A 444 -10.40 -0.75 22.36
C ASN A 444 -10.31 -1.81 21.26
N PHE A 445 -9.13 -2.42 21.10
CA PHE A 445 -8.84 -3.49 20.13
C PHE A 445 -8.66 -4.85 20.83
N GLY A 446 -9.24 -5.00 22.01
CA GLY A 446 -9.13 -6.19 22.84
C GLY A 446 -7.80 -6.28 23.59
N PRO A 447 -7.62 -7.35 24.40
CA PRO A 447 -6.43 -7.54 25.22
C PRO A 447 -5.12 -7.61 24.42
N SER A 448 -5.17 -8.15 23.19
CA SER A 448 -4.02 -8.23 22.29
C SER A 448 -3.70 -6.90 21.61
N GLY A 449 -4.64 -5.96 21.57
CA GLY A 449 -4.56 -4.78 20.73
C GLY A 449 -4.71 -5.04 19.23
N LEU A 450 -5.05 -6.24 18.78
CA LEU A 450 -5.09 -6.63 17.36
C LEU A 450 -6.50 -6.92 16.83
N SER A 451 -7.55 -6.80 17.65
CA SER A 451 -8.91 -7.12 17.22
C SER A 451 -9.53 -6.02 16.37
N LEU A 452 -9.82 -6.33 15.11
CA LEU A 452 -10.62 -5.49 14.21
C LEU A 452 -12.12 -5.87 14.26
N ALA A 453 -12.62 -6.24 15.45
CA ALA A 453 -14.03 -6.55 15.65
C ALA A 453 -14.91 -5.34 15.28
N ASP A 454 -15.65 -5.50 14.20
CA ASP A 454 -16.62 -4.56 13.65
C ASP A 454 -17.51 -5.30 12.63
N ARG A 455 -17.91 -4.65 11.54
CA ARG A 455 -18.60 -5.28 10.41
C ARG A 455 -17.65 -6.07 9.51
N TRP A 456 -17.97 -7.34 9.27
CA TRP A 456 -17.22 -8.26 8.40
C TRP A 456 -18.13 -8.79 7.29
N ASP A 457 -17.77 -8.56 6.05
CA ASP A 457 -18.56 -8.98 4.89
C ASP A 457 -18.07 -10.33 4.39
N LEU A 458 -19.00 -11.16 3.90
CA LEU A 458 -18.63 -12.37 3.15
C LEU A 458 -18.24 -11.95 1.73
N ARG A 459 -17.00 -12.27 1.33
CA ARG A 459 -16.36 -11.87 0.08
C ARG A 459 -15.81 -13.07 -0.65
N ARG A 460 -15.64 -12.94 -1.97
CA ARG A 460 -14.90 -13.90 -2.78
C ARG A 460 -13.49 -13.35 -2.98
N ALA A 461 -12.48 -14.10 -2.57
CA ALA A 461 -11.08 -13.73 -2.69
C ALA A 461 -10.38 -14.54 -3.75
N ILE A 462 -9.51 -13.91 -4.54
CA ILE A 462 -8.48 -14.61 -5.27
C ILE A 462 -7.27 -14.83 -4.36
N VAL A 463 -6.77 -16.06 -4.35
CA VAL A 463 -5.66 -16.47 -3.51
C VAL A 463 -4.41 -16.65 -4.36
N LEU A 464 -3.41 -15.82 -4.11
CA LEU A 464 -2.13 -15.81 -4.81
C LEU A 464 -1.01 -16.16 -3.85
N GLU A 465 -0.11 -17.04 -4.27
CA GLU A 465 1.16 -17.26 -3.59
C GLU A 465 2.25 -16.45 -4.29
N ALA A 466 2.97 -15.63 -3.53
CA ALA A 466 4.15 -14.91 -3.97
C ALA A 466 5.39 -15.60 -3.38
N LYS A 467 6.35 -15.95 -4.22
CA LYS A 467 7.67 -16.41 -3.82
C LYS A 467 8.71 -15.41 -4.29
N ARG A 468 9.57 -14.93 -3.40
CA ARG A 468 10.56 -13.91 -3.76
C ARG A 468 11.57 -14.47 -4.76
N ARG A 469 11.91 -13.70 -5.79
CA ARG A 469 12.93 -14.10 -6.78
C ARG A 469 14.33 -14.08 -6.13
N PRO A 470 15.11 -15.17 -6.24
CA PRO A 470 16.44 -15.26 -5.64
C PRO A 470 17.45 -14.32 -6.30
N GLU A 471 17.27 -14.03 -7.59
CA GLU A 471 18.17 -13.19 -8.39
C GLU A 471 17.97 -11.68 -8.16
N SER A 472 16.95 -11.30 -7.40
CA SER A 472 16.86 -9.91 -6.96
C SER A 472 18.10 -9.62 -6.11
N ARG A 473 18.92 -8.63 -6.50
CA ARG A 473 20.09 -8.17 -5.71
C ARG A 473 19.75 -7.84 -4.25
N GLU A 474 18.46 -7.69 -3.98
CA GLU A 474 17.82 -7.51 -2.70
C GLU A 474 17.85 -8.78 -1.81
N ALA A 475 17.64 -9.97 -2.39
CA ALA A 475 17.69 -11.24 -1.68
C ALA A 475 19.09 -11.55 -1.13
N GLU A 476 20.15 -11.11 -1.83
CA GLU A 476 21.54 -11.26 -1.37
C GLU A 476 21.90 -10.37 -0.17
N ARG A 477 21.13 -9.30 0.09
CA ARG A 477 21.45 -8.31 1.14
C ARG A 477 20.80 -8.57 2.50
N GLY A 478 20.28 -9.77 2.72
CA GLY A 478 19.77 -10.17 4.04
C GLY A 478 18.51 -9.40 4.47
N GLY A 479 17.59 -9.13 3.52
CA GLY A 479 16.23 -8.71 3.88
C GLY A 479 15.61 -9.66 4.91
N PRO A 480 14.61 -9.22 5.71
CA PRO A 480 14.13 -9.93 6.90
C PRO A 480 13.97 -11.42 6.60
N ALA A 481 14.88 -12.21 7.17
CA ALA A 481 15.30 -13.53 6.69
C ALA A 481 14.23 -14.63 6.81
N ASN A 482 13.00 -14.27 7.17
CA ASN A 482 12.06 -15.22 7.74
C ASN A 482 10.87 -15.56 6.84
N SER A 483 10.62 -14.82 5.74
CA SER A 483 9.57 -15.25 4.79
C SER A 483 9.91 -14.95 3.32
N ASN A 484 10.37 -15.97 2.60
CA ASN A 484 10.56 -15.91 1.15
C ASN A 484 9.27 -16.24 0.38
N ARG A 485 8.19 -16.59 1.10
CA ARG A 485 6.89 -16.96 0.55
C ARG A 485 5.79 -16.23 1.30
N ARG A 486 4.76 -15.82 0.57
CA ARG A 486 3.59 -15.13 1.11
C ARG A 486 2.33 -15.60 0.39
N LEU A 487 1.25 -15.85 1.12
CA LEU A 487 -0.08 -16.00 0.54
C LEU A 487 -0.82 -14.68 0.67
N TRP A 488 -1.44 -14.22 -0.41
CA TRP A 488 -2.30 -13.06 -0.45
C TRP A 488 -3.72 -13.47 -0.78
N TYR A 489 -4.67 -12.87 -0.07
CA TYR A 489 -6.09 -12.95 -0.37
C TYR A 489 -6.52 -11.56 -0.79
N PHE A 490 -6.82 -11.38 -2.08
CA PHE A 490 -7.36 -10.14 -2.61
C PHE A 490 -8.84 -10.31 -2.89
N ASP A 491 -9.68 -9.35 -2.52
CA ASP A 491 -11.09 -9.36 -2.89
C ASP A 491 -11.21 -9.41 -4.42
N LEU A 492 -11.93 -10.39 -4.98
CA LEU A 492 -11.95 -10.63 -6.42
C LEU A 492 -12.58 -9.46 -7.20
N GLN A 493 -13.45 -8.67 -6.57
CA GLN A 493 -14.11 -7.52 -7.19
C GLN A 493 -13.25 -6.25 -7.18
N THR A 494 -12.69 -5.91 -6.01
CA THR A 494 -11.96 -4.64 -5.80
C THR A 494 -10.44 -4.80 -5.82
N LEU A 495 -9.96 -6.03 -5.68
CA LEU A 495 -8.56 -6.41 -5.48
C LEU A 495 -7.91 -5.77 -4.24
N THR A 496 -8.73 -5.25 -3.33
CA THR A 496 -8.26 -4.82 -2.02
C THR A 496 -7.74 -6.04 -1.26
N PRO A 497 -6.53 -5.96 -0.66
CA PRO A 497 -6.03 -7.01 0.21
C PRO A 497 -7.00 -7.24 1.36
N LEU A 498 -7.32 -8.50 1.64
CA LEU A 498 -8.12 -8.94 2.78
C LEU A 498 -7.23 -9.56 3.85
N TYR A 499 -6.32 -10.43 3.42
CA TYR A 499 -5.36 -11.14 4.26
C TYR A 499 -4.00 -11.28 3.58
N SER A 500 -2.95 -11.33 4.39
CA SER A 500 -1.64 -11.82 3.96
C SER A 500 -1.07 -12.80 4.97
N ILE A 501 -0.42 -13.85 4.51
CA ILE A 501 0.16 -14.90 5.36
C ILE A 501 1.62 -15.05 4.97
N ASP A 502 2.51 -14.71 5.89
CA ASP A 502 3.93 -14.92 5.73
C ASP A 502 4.27 -16.37 6.04
N LEU A 503 5.00 -17.02 5.14
CA LEU A 503 5.42 -18.41 5.27
C LEU A 503 6.94 -18.49 5.41
N GLY A 504 7.39 -19.24 6.40
CA GLY A 504 8.78 -19.63 6.59
C GLY A 504 9.30 -20.52 5.45
N ALA A 505 10.61 -20.79 5.46
CA ALA A 505 11.25 -21.65 4.48
C ALA A 505 10.70 -23.09 4.50
N ASP A 506 10.29 -23.56 5.68
CA ASP A 506 9.64 -24.85 5.92
C ASP A 506 8.13 -24.86 5.56
N GLY A 507 7.58 -23.70 5.18
CA GLY A 507 6.16 -23.52 4.91
C GLY A 507 5.31 -23.31 6.17
N ALA A 508 5.90 -23.24 7.36
CA ALA A 508 5.19 -22.86 8.57
C ALA A 508 4.76 -21.39 8.50
N THR A 509 3.62 -21.06 9.11
CA THR A 509 3.18 -19.67 9.23
C THR A 509 4.19 -18.88 10.07
N ALA A 510 4.76 -17.82 9.51
CA ALA A 510 5.63 -16.87 10.20
C ALA A 510 4.86 -15.64 10.71
N GLY A 511 3.71 -15.34 10.09
CA GLY A 511 2.79 -14.31 10.55
C GLY A 511 1.56 -14.18 9.66
N VAL A 512 0.56 -13.48 10.17
CA VAL A 512 -0.72 -13.27 9.51
C VAL A 512 -1.15 -11.82 9.65
N ALA A 513 -1.60 -11.22 8.56
CA ALA A 513 -2.18 -9.88 8.54
C ALA A 513 -3.67 -9.94 8.19
N ILE A 514 -4.45 -9.06 8.84
CA ILE A 514 -5.83 -8.76 8.47
C ILE A 514 -5.88 -7.30 8.04
N HIS A 515 -6.39 -7.06 6.83
CA HIS A 515 -6.55 -5.72 6.28
C HIS A 515 -8.01 -5.29 6.39
N ALA A 516 -8.24 -4.09 6.90
CA ALA A 516 -9.55 -3.50 6.98
C ALA A 516 -9.70 -2.34 6.00
N GLY A 517 -10.86 -2.30 5.36
CA GLY A 517 -11.25 -1.25 4.43
C GLY A 517 -12.46 -0.46 4.94
N ARG A 518 -12.74 0.67 4.30
CA ARG A 518 -13.98 1.43 4.49
C ARG A 518 -14.51 1.91 3.15
N TRP A 519 -15.78 1.63 2.87
CA TRP A 519 -16.40 2.04 1.62
C TRP A 519 -16.71 3.53 1.64
N SER A 520 -16.23 4.26 0.63
CA SER A 520 -16.42 5.71 0.52
C SER A 520 -17.89 6.12 0.43
N GLU A 521 -18.79 5.34 -0.19
CA GLU A 521 -20.20 5.73 -0.27
C GLU A 521 -20.96 5.55 1.05
N ASP A 522 -20.41 4.79 2.01
CA ASP A 522 -20.95 4.69 3.37
C ASP A 522 -20.54 5.89 4.25
N ARG A 523 -19.74 6.83 3.71
CA ARG A 523 -19.24 8.00 4.42
C ARG A 523 -19.94 9.26 3.88
N PRO A 524 -20.92 9.83 4.60
CA PRO A 524 -21.69 10.98 4.11
C PRO A 524 -20.83 12.24 3.89
N ASP A 525 -19.72 12.33 4.61
CA ASP A 525 -18.73 13.42 4.58
C ASP A 525 -17.53 13.14 3.66
N TYR A 526 -17.59 12.09 2.83
CA TYR A 526 -16.50 11.76 1.92
C TYR A 526 -16.25 12.91 0.93
N PRO A 527 -15.00 13.40 0.78
CA PRO A 527 -14.70 14.48 -0.15
C PRO A 527 -15.05 14.07 -1.58
N ARG A 528 -15.60 15.00 -2.35
CA ARG A 528 -15.85 14.80 -3.78
C ARG A 528 -14.59 15.10 -4.60
N TRP A 529 -14.61 14.70 -5.87
CA TRP A 529 -13.56 15.11 -6.80
C TRP A 529 -13.57 16.65 -6.95
N PRO A 530 -12.41 17.31 -6.87
CA PRO A 530 -12.32 18.77 -6.91
C PRO A 530 -12.65 19.35 -8.29
N ASP A 531 -12.42 18.60 -9.36
CA ASP A 531 -12.69 18.98 -10.75
C ASP A 531 -14.12 18.65 -11.19
N ASP A 532 -14.70 17.57 -10.67
CA ASP A 532 -16.09 17.17 -10.96
C ASP A 532 -16.79 16.61 -9.72
N PRO A 533 -17.51 17.44 -8.95
CA PRO A 533 -18.23 16.99 -7.75
C PRO A 533 -19.24 15.85 -7.96
N ASN A 534 -19.71 15.64 -9.20
CA ASN A 534 -20.67 14.59 -9.53
C ASN A 534 -19.99 13.27 -9.89
N ARG A 535 -18.67 13.26 -10.14
CA ARG A 535 -17.92 12.04 -10.43
C ARG A 535 -18.03 11.09 -9.23
N PRO A 536 -18.40 9.81 -9.43
CA PRO A 536 -18.44 8.84 -8.34
C PRO A 536 -17.02 8.57 -7.83
N VAL A 537 -16.84 8.54 -6.50
CA VAL A 537 -15.55 8.17 -5.90
C VAL A 537 -15.44 6.65 -5.83
N ARG A 538 -16.36 5.92 -5.20
CA ARG A 538 -16.47 4.44 -5.23
C ARG A 538 -15.16 3.69 -4.95
N VAL A 539 -14.49 4.06 -3.86
CA VAL A 539 -13.23 3.45 -3.40
C VAL A 539 -13.41 2.78 -2.03
N VAL A 540 -12.66 1.68 -1.83
CA VAL A 540 -12.44 1.06 -0.51
C VAL A 540 -11.12 1.60 0.05
N ASP A 541 -11.19 2.55 0.98
CA ASP A 541 -9.99 3.08 1.63
C ASP A 541 -9.43 2.04 2.60
N SER A 542 -8.10 1.82 2.60
CA SER A 542 -7.49 0.95 3.60
C SER A 542 -7.31 1.69 4.92
N VAL A 543 -8.22 1.45 5.86
CA VAL A 543 -8.34 2.24 7.09
C VAL A 543 -7.67 1.60 8.30
N ALA A 544 -7.42 0.30 8.30
CA ALA A 544 -6.63 -0.35 9.34
C ALA A 544 -5.94 -1.62 8.81
N ALA A 545 -4.89 -2.05 9.49
CA ALA A 545 -4.26 -3.34 9.27
C ALA A 545 -3.69 -3.83 10.60
N VAL A 546 -3.78 -5.12 10.86
CA VAL A 546 -3.17 -5.77 12.02
C VAL A 546 -2.32 -6.91 11.55
N TYR A 547 -1.22 -7.17 12.24
CA TYR A 547 -0.31 -8.27 11.97
C TYR A 547 0.02 -8.99 13.27
N ALA A 548 -0.13 -10.31 13.26
CA ALA A 548 0.21 -11.18 14.37
C ALA A 548 1.29 -12.18 13.93
N THR A 549 2.30 -12.35 14.76
CA THR A 549 3.25 -13.44 14.63
C THR A 549 2.86 -14.58 15.58
N PRO A 550 3.10 -15.86 15.21
CA PRO A 550 2.97 -16.95 16.18
C PRO A 550 3.87 -16.69 17.39
N GLY A 551 3.28 -16.73 18.58
CA GLY A 551 3.99 -16.40 19.82
C GLY A 551 4.15 -14.90 20.08
N GLY A 552 3.41 -14.03 19.39
CA GLY A 552 3.24 -12.62 19.77
C GLY A 552 4.41 -11.66 19.50
N ARG A 553 5.61 -12.18 19.21
CA ARG A 553 6.82 -11.35 19.02
C ARG A 553 6.78 -10.53 17.72
N GLY A 554 6.69 -9.20 17.85
CA GLY A 554 6.74 -8.29 16.68
C GLY A 554 5.40 -8.17 15.95
N SER A 555 4.29 -8.25 16.69
CA SER A 555 2.97 -7.92 16.17
C SER A 555 2.83 -6.41 16.01
N TRP A 556 1.94 -5.94 15.13
CA TRP A 556 1.70 -4.51 14.97
C TRP A 556 0.28 -4.21 14.53
N ARG A 557 -0.15 -2.97 14.76
CA ARG A 557 -1.42 -2.42 14.29
C ARG A 557 -1.21 -1.07 13.64
N ARG A 558 -1.81 -0.85 12.47
CA ARG A 558 -1.99 0.45 11.84
C ARG A 558 -3.47 0.85 11.86
N GLU A 559 -3.74 2.09 12.22
CA GLU A 559 -5.03 2.77 12.18
C GLU A 559 -4.95 4.04 11.32
N SER A 560 -6.00 4.31 10.53
CA SER A 560 -6.01 5.37 9.51
C SER A 560 -7.43 5.62 8.96
N SER A 561 -8.45 5.70 9.82
CA SER A 561 -9.86 5.81 9.36
C SER A 561 -10.21 7.11 8.64
N GLY A 562 -9.37 8.12 8.79
CA GLY A 562 -9.49 9.41 8.09
C GLY A 562 -8.90 9.42 6.68
N PHE A 563 -8.46 8.28 6.13
CA PHE A 563 -7.94 8.24 4.77
C PHE A 563 -8.98 8.68 3.75
N VAL A 564 -8.51 9.43 2.76
CA VAL A 564 -9.30 9.86 1.61
C VAL A 564 -8.49 9.64 0.33
N SER A 565 -9.19 9.25 -0.73
CA SER A 565 -8.60 8.87 -2.01
C SER A 565 -8.91 9.83 -3.15
N THR A 566 -9.55 10.96 -2.87
CA THR A 566 -9.67 12.06 -3.85
C THR A 566 -8.37 12.86 -3.92
N PRO A 567 -8.05 13.45 -5.10
CA PRO A 567 -6.81 14.20 -5.26
C PRO A 567 -6.79 15.41 -4.33
N PRO A 568 -5.61 15.75 -3.75
CA PRO A 568 -5.46 16.99 -2.99
C PRO A 568 -5.51 18.21 -3.94
N PRO A 569 -5.75 19.43 -3.41
CA PRO A 569 -5.62 20.66 -4.17
C PRO A 569 -4.23 20.78 -4.84
N ALA A 570 -4.15 21.40 -6.01
CA ALA A 570 -2.91 21.46 -6.81
C ALA A 570 -1.69 22.01 -6.04
N LYS A 571 -1.89 23.02 -5.17
CA LYS A 571 -0.83 23.58 -4.32
C LYS A 571 -0.29 22.56 -3.32
N GLU A 572 -1.18 21.78 -2.70
CA GLU A 572 -0.80 20.70 -1.77
C GLU A 572 -0.10 19.57 -2.51
N LEU A 573 -0.57 19.22 -3.71
CA LEU A 573 0.07 18.22 -4.56
C LEU A 573 1.50 18.61 -4.95
N ALA A 574 1.73 19.87 -5.35
CA ALA A 574 3.06 20.39 -5.64
C ALA A 574 3.98 20.32 -4.40
N HIS A 575 3.44 20.55 -3.21
CA HIS A 575 4.17 20.40 -1.94
C HIS A 575 4.50 18.92 -1.66
N MET A 576 3.56 18.00 -1.88
CA MET A 576 3.76 16.55 -1.72
C MET A 576 4.83 15.99 -2.66
N GLN A 577 4.91 16.49 -3.90
CA GLN A 577 5.94 16.10 -4.89
C GLN A 577 7.31 16.74 -4.64
N SER A 578 7.41 17.77 -3.81
CA SER A 578 8.66 18.48 -3.58
C SER A 578 9.54 17.75 -2.57
N ILE A 579 10.83 17.64 -2.88
CA ILE A 579 11.83 17.22 -1.88
C ILE A 579 12.18 18.41 -0.98
N THR A 580 12.20 19.64 -1.49
CA THR A 580 12.51 20.82 -0.68
C THR A 580 11.44 21.09 0.38
N SER A 581 10.19 20.65 0.15
CA SER A 581 9.12 20.82 1.13
C SER A 581 9.35 20.06 2.42
N ILE A 582 10.06 18.91 2.39
CA ILE A 582 10.34 18.15 3.61
C ILE A 582 11.37 18.86 4.51
N GLU A 583 12.15 19.80 3.97
CA GLU A 583 13.05 20.65 4.77
C GLU A 583 12.29 21.81 5.44
N GLN A 584 11.24 22.28 4.77
CA GLN A 584 10.50 23.50 5.12
C GLN A 584 9.25 23.25 5.97
N GLY A 585 8.84 21.99 6.17
CA GLY A 585 7.65 21.59 6.93
C GLY A 585 7.73 21.82 8.45
N ARG A 586 8.37 22.91 8.85
CA ARG A 586 8.40 23.45 10.22
C ARG A 586 7.42 24.60 10.37
#